data_AF-A0A7C3GSA7-F1
#
_entry.id   AF-A0A7C3GSA7-F1
#
_cell.length_a   1.000
_cell.length_b   1.000
_cell.length_c   1.000
_cell.angle_alpha   90.00
_cell.angle_beta   90.00
_cell.angle_gamma   90.00
#
_symmetry.space_group_name_H-M   'P 1'
#
loop_
_entity.id
_entity.type
_entity.pdbx_description
1 polymer ?
#
loop_
_entity_poly.entity_id
_entity_poly.type
_entity_poly.pdbx_seq_one_letter_code
_entity_poly.pdbx_strand_id
1 'polypeptide(L)' 'MDPKLLESLKRKVQQELVNREREVLEYWLAELEKVYRKKHQTLAELKSELNLLMEKMRKRLSVIQTKGI' A
#
# COMPACT_ATOMS: atom_id res chain seq x y z
N MET A 1 28.43 19.81 6.57
CA MET A 1 27.93 18.45 6.90
C MET A 1 29.02 17.46 6.50
N ASP A 2 29.34 16.48 7.35
CA ASP A 2 30.30 15.42 7.00
C ASP A 2 29.78 14.59 5.80
N PRO A 3 30.53 14.47 4.69
CA PRO A 3 30.13 13.68 3.53
C PRO A 3 29.77 12.22 3.84
N LYS A 4 30.49 11.58 4.79
CA LYS A 4 30.22 10.19 5.20
C LYS A 4 28.88 10.08 5.93
N LEU A 5 28.57 11.06 6.78
CA LEU A 5 27.28 11.14 7.45
C LEU A 5 26.14 11.34 6.43
N LEU A 6 26.34 12.22 5.44
CA LEU A 6 25.34 12.45 4.40
C LEU A 6 25.06 11.19 3.56
N GLU A 7 26.10 10.43 3.20
CA GLU A 7 25.94 9.18 2.46
C GLU A 7 25.21 8.12 3.29
N SER A 8 25.54 7.99 4.57
CA SER A 8 24.85 7.08 5.49
C SER A 8 23.36 7.43 5.62
N LEU A 9 23.03 8.71 5.76
CA LEU A 9 21.66 9.19 5.82
C LEU A 9 20.89 8.89 4.53
N LYS A 10 21.50 9.13 3.36
CA LYS A 10 20.89 8.81 2.06
C LYS A 10 20.58 7.32 1.93
N ARG A 11 21.52 6.45 2.30
CA ARG A 11 21.31 4.99 2.28
C ARG A 11 20.17 4.58 3.20
N LYS A 12 20.12 5.14 4.40
CA LYS A 12 19.05 4.84 5.36
C LYS A 12 17.68 5.27 4.82
N VAL A 13 17.56 6.49 4.28
CA VAL A 13 16.32 6.97 3.66
C VAL A 13 15.91 6.06 2.51
N GLN A 14 16.84 5.67 1.63
CA GLN A 14 16.54 4.78 0.52
C GLN A 14 16.03 3.42 1.01
N GLN A 15 16.66 2.86 2.05
CA GLN A 15 16.23 1.58 2.63
C GLN A 15 14.81 1.67 3.22
N GLU A 16 14.51 2.76 3.93
CA GLU A 16 13.17 2.98 4.49
C GLU A 16 12.12 3.14 3.39
N LEU A 17 12.44 3.84 2.29
CA LEU A 17 11.54 3.96 1.14
C LEU A 17 11.24 2.60 0.50
N VAL A 18 12.27 1.78 0.28
CA VAL A 18 12.11 0.41 -0.27
C VAL A 18 11.30 -0.48 0.68
N ASN A 19 11.60 -0.43 1.99
CA ASN A 19 10.85 -1.19 2.99
C ASN A 19 9.37 -0.77 3.01
N ARG A 20 9.11 0.54 2.95
CA ARG A 20 7.77 1.10 2.95
C ARG A 20 6.99 0.67 1.70
N GLU A 21 7.60 0.73 0.53
CA GLU A 21 6.99 0.28 -0.71
C GLU A 21 6.63 -1.21 -0.65
N ARG A 22 7.57 -2.05 -0.19
CA ARG A 22 7.34 -3.48 0.00
C ARG A 22 6.15 -3.75 0.91
N GLU A 23 6.10 -3.13 2.10
CA GLU A 23 5.00 -3.31 3.05
C GLU A 23 3.65 -2.90 2.46
N VAL A 24 3.63 -1.82 1.68
CA VAL A 24 2.40 -1.36 0.99
C VAL A 24 1.95 -2.39 -0.04
N LEU A 25 2.86 -2.94 -0.84
CA LEU A 25 2.55 -3.96 -1.84
C LEU A 25 2.08 -5.27 -1.19
N GLU A 26 2.79 -5.77 -0.18
CA GLU A 26 2.44 -6.99 0.56
C GLU A 26 1.04 -6.87 1.16
N TYR A 27 0.73 -5.73 1.78
CA TYR A 27 -0.59 -5.46 2.33
C TYR A 27 -1.67 -5.53 1.25
N TRP A 28 -1.50 -4.83 0.12
CA TRP A 28 -2.55 -4.78 -0.91
C TRP A 28 -2.72 -6.10 -1.64
N LEU A 29 -1.63 -6.83 -1.85
CA LEU A 29 -1.67 -8.18 -2.39
C LEU A 29 -2.49 -9.10 -1.47
N ALA A 30 -2.22 -9.08 -0.16
CA ALA A 30 -2.96 -9.89 0.80
C ALA A 30 -4.47 -9.55 0.82
N GLU A 31 -4.84 -8.28 0.72
CA GLU A 31 -6.24 -7.87 0.63
C GLU A 31 -6.91 -8.32 -0.67
N LEU A 32 -6.21 -8.24 -1.79
CA LEU A 32 -6.70 -8.74 -3.09
C LEU A 32 -6.86 -10.26 -3.08
N GLU A 33 -5.90 -10.99 -2.50
CA GLU A 33 -5.98 -12.43 -2.33
C GLU A 33 -7.19 -12.86 -1.49
N LYS A 34 -7.55 -12.09 -0.45
CA LYS A 34 -8.77 -12.35 0.34
C LYS A 34 -10.03 -12.27 -0.53
N VAL A 35 -10.11 -11.26 -1.41
CA VAL A 35 -11.20 -11.16 -2.38
C VAL A 35 -11.16 -12.38 -3.30
N TYR A 36 -10.02 -12.68 -3.92
CA TYR A 36 -9.92 -13.81 -4.85
C TYR A 36 -10.28 -15.17 -4.23
N ARG A 37 -9.90 -15.42 -2.97
CA ARG A 37 -10.17 -16.67 -2.26
C ARG A 37 -11.63 -16.81 -1.84
N LYS A 38 -12.41 -15.72 -1.75
CA LYS A 38 -13.86 -15.83 -1.58
C LYS A 38 -14.44 -16.51 -2.82
N LYS A 39 -15.05 -17.69 -2.63
CA LYS A 39 -15.77 -18.41 -3.68
C LYS A 39 -17.10 -17.71 -3.98
N HIS A 40 -17.03 -16.53 -4.58
CA HIS A 40 -18.19 -15.73 -4.96
C HIS A 40 -19.12 -16.56 -5.86
N GLN A 41 -20.41 -16.54 -5.56
CA GLN A 41 -21.42 -17.28 -6.30
C GLN A 41 -21.87 -16.51 -7.54
N THR A 42 -21.71 -15.19 -7.52
CA THR A 42 -22.11 -14.32 -8.64
C THR A 42 -21.05 -13.26 -8.97
N LEU A 43 -21.09 -12.76 -10.21
CA LEU A 43 -20.27 -11.62 -10.62
C LEU A 43 -20.60 -10.35 -9.82
N ALA A 44 -21.85 -10.20 -9.38
CA ALA A 44 -22.29 -9.06 -8.58
C ALA A 44 -21.60 -9.03 -7.20
N GLU A 45 -21.48 -10.19 -6.54
CA GLU A 45 -20.74 -10.33 -5.28
C GLU A 45 -19.26 -9.96 -5.44
N LEU A 46 -18.60 -10.49 -6.48
CA LEU A 46 -17.20 -10.15 -6.77
C LEU A 46 -17.03 -8.65 -7.01
N LYS A 47 -17.91 -8.02 -7.81
CA LYS A 47 -17.89 -6.58 -8.07
C LYS A 47 -18.06 -5.77 -6.79
N SER A 48 -18.95 -6.21 -5.89
CA SER A 48 -19.15 -5.56 -4.59
C SER A 48 -17.88 -5.59 -3.74
N GLU A 49 -17.22 -6.75 -3.62
CA GLU A 49 -15.99 -6.90 -2.83
C GLU A 49 -14.82 -6.10 -3.43
N LEU A 50 -14.69 -6.08 -4.76
CA LEU A 50 -13.70 -5.25 -5.44
C LEU A 50 -13.96 -3.75 -5.20
N ASN A 51 -15.23 -3.31 -5.20
CA ASN A 51 -15.58 -1.93 -4.87
C ASN A 51 -15.19 -1.59 -3.43
N LEU A 52 -15.41 -2.48 -2.47
CA LEU A 52 -14.98 -2.29 -1.08
C LEU A 52 -13.45 -2.16 -0.96
N LEU A 53 -12.70 -2.99 -1.70
CA LEU A 53 -11.24 -2.90 -1.75
C LEU A 53 -10.78 -1.55 -2.34
N MET A 54 -11.37 -1.12 -3.45
CA MET A 54 -11.05 0.17 -4.08
C MET A 54 -11.37 1.36 -3.17
N GLU A 55 -12.51 1.33 -2.47
CA GLU A 55 -12.87 2.36 -1.48
C GLU A 55 -11.84 2.44 -0.34
N LYS A 56 -11.37 1.28 0.14
CA LYS A 56 -10.30 1.23 1.14
C LYS A 56 -9.00 1.85 0.64
N MET A 57 -8.64 1.59 -0.63
CA MET A 57 -7.47 2.22 -1.27
C MET A 57 -7.63 3.73 -1.37
N ARG A 58 -8.78 4.21 -1.87
CA ARG A 58 -9.08 5.65 -1.99
C ARG A 58 -9.00 6.37 -0.66
N LYS A 59 -9.58 5.80 0.41
CA LYS A 59 -9.48 6.35 1.77
C LYS A 59 -8.03 6.46 2.23
N ARG A 60 -7.22 5.41 2.03
CA ARG A 60 -5.79 5.47 2.41
C ARG A 60 -5.02 6.50 1.59
N LEU A 61 -5.29 6.65 0.29
CA LEU A 61 -4.70 7.70 -0.54
C LEU A 61 -5.07 9.10 -0.03
N SER A 62 -6.35 9.34 0.28
CA SER A 62 -6.82 10.61 0.85
C SER A 62 -6.12 10.95 2.17
N VAL A 63 -5.95 9.97 3.07
CA VAL A 63 -5.22 10.15 4.33
C VAL A 63 -3.74 10.49 4.09
N ILE A 64 -3.09 9.87 3.10
CA ILE A 64 -1.69 10.15 2.77
C ILE A 64 -1.56 11.57 2.19
N GLN A 65 -2.46 11.96 1.28
CA GLN A 65 -2.46 13.29 0.68
C GLN A 65 -2.69 14.40 1.70
N THR A 66 -3.57 14.17 2.69
CA THR A 66 -3.87 15.15 3.75
C THR A 66 -2.79 15.24 4.82
N LYS A 67 -2.01 14.18 5.05
CA LYS A 67 -0.89 14.17 6.01
C LYS A 67 0.48 14.50 5.37
N GLY A 68 0.54 14.56 4.04
CA GLY A 68 1.72 14.91 3.25
C GLY A 68 1.83 16.39 2.89
N ILE A 69 0.94 17.24 3.46
CA ILE A 69 0.98 18.70 3.45
C ILE A 69 1.16 19.17 4.90
#